data_AF-A0A958XFH3-F1
#
_entry.id   AF-A0A958XFH3-F1
#
_cell.length_a   1.000
_cell.length_b   1.000
_cell.length_c   1.000
_cell.angle_alpha   90.00
_cell.angle_beta   90.00
_cell.angle_gamma   90.00
#
_symmetry.space_group_name_H-M   'P 1'
#
loop_
_entity.id
_entity.type
_entity.pdbx_description
1 polymer ?
#
loop_
_entity_poly.entity_id
_entity_poly.type
_entity_poly.pdbx_seq_one_letter_code
_entity_poly.pdbx_strand_id
1 'polypeptide(L)'
;FQRMCALADCGNAVSRNAEADGLGFVNTDLAVSIHRTPVGEWFGIDSVSRWEPNGVGISDSLLFDEQGAVGRAIQTLVIRPR
;
A
#
# COMPACT_ATOMS: atom_id res chain seq x y z
N PHE A 1 13.07 7.90 5.53
CA PHE A 1 12.60 6.50 5.54
C PHE A 1 11.39 6.33 6.45
N GLN A 2 11.54 6.30 7.79
CA GLN A 2 10.45 5.97 8.72
C GLN A 2 9.17 6.79 8.56
N ARG A 3 9.29 8.09 8.22
CA ARG A 3 8.14 8.99 8.02
C ARG A 3 7.19 8.54 6.90
N MET A 4 7.67 7.72 5.97
CA MET A 4 6.85 7.19 4.87
C MET A 4 6.16 5.88 5.21
N CYS A 5 6.61 5.16 6.25
CA CYS A 5 6.10 3.82 6.55
C CYS A 5 4.59 3.84 6.84
N ALA A 6 4.10 4.89 7.51
CA ALA A 6 2.66 5.05 7.75
C ALA A 6 1.86 5.19 6.44
N LEU A 7 2.36 5.99 5.48
CA LEU A 7 1.72 6.11 4.16
C LEU A 7 1.82 4.80 3.36
N ALA A 8 2.98 4.15 3.40
CA ALA A 8 3.22 2.88 2.71
C ALA A 8 2.27 1.77 3.18
N ASP A 9 1.85 1.77 4.45
CA ASP A 9 0.88 0.81 4.97
C ASP A 9 -0.56 1.06 4.49
N CYS A 10 -0.86 2.25 3.95
CA CYS A 10 -2.17 2.61 3.44
C CYS A 10 -2.45 2.11 2.02
N GLY A 11 -1.50 1.47 1.32
CA GLY A 11 -1.62 1.09 -0.09
C GLY A 11 -2.88 0.30 -0.42
N ASN A 12 -3.16 -0.76 0.35
CA ASN A 12 -4.37 -1.57 0.24
C ASN A 12 -5.65 -0.74 0.48
N ALA A 13 -5.65 0.13 1.50
CA ALA A 13 -6.80 0.95 1.82
C ALA A 13 -7.12 1.99 0.74
N VAL A 14 -6.09 2.54 0.09
CA VAL A 14 -6.17 3.50 -1.03
C VAL A 14 -6.66 2.82 -2.31
N SER A 15 -6.25 1.57 -2.54
CA SER A 15 -6.51 0.85 -3.78
C SER A 15 -7.54 -0.28 -3.68
N ARG A 16 -8.36 -0.29 -2.63
CA ARG A 16 -9.35 -1.34 -2.37
C ARG A 16 -10.31 -1.52 -3.56
N ASN A 17 -10.61 -2.78 -3.90
CA ASN A 17 -11.47 -3.10 -5.04
C ASN A 17 -12.97 -3.10 -4.68
N ALA A 18 -13.31 -3.10 -3.39
CA ALA A 18 -14.67 -3.06 -2.89
C ALA A 18 -14.73 -2.38 -1.51
N GLU A 19 -15.91 -1.86 -1.17
CA GLU A 19 -16.17 -1.32 0.17
C GLU A 19 -16.12 -2.41 1.24
N ALA A 20 -15.79 -2.00 2.46
CA ALA A 20 -15.59 -2.91 3.60
C ALA A 20 -16.90 -3.50 4.19
N ASP A 21 -18.01 -3.40 3.45
CA ASP A 21 -19.31 -3.84 3.93
C ASP A 21 -19.42 -5.36 3.79
N GLY A 22 -19.18 -6.05 4.91
CA GLY A 22 -19.12 -7.52 4.97
C GLY A 22 -17.79 -8.14 4.53
N LEU A 23 -16.80 -7.36 4.10
CA LEU A 23 -15.46 -7.84 3.74
C LEU A 23 -14.37 -7.22 4.63
N GLY A 24 -13.49 -8.07 5.15
CA GLY A 24 -12.24 -7.69 5.80
C GLY A 24 -11.06 -7.96 4.88
N PHE A 25 -10.14 -6.99 4.80
CA PHE A 25 -8.85 -7.13 4.14
C PHE A 25 -7.74 -6.84 5.16
N VAL A 26 -6.73 -7.71 5.19
CA VAL A 26 -5.62 -7.62 6.15
C VAL A 26 -4.32 -7.62 5.38
N ASN A 27 -3.45 -6.66 5.69
CA ASN A 27 -2.05 -6.67 5.23
C ASN A 27 -1.32 -7.71 6.08
N THR A 28 -0.89 -8.83 5.48
CA THR A 28 -0.17 -9.89 6.23
C THR A 28 1.31 -9.59 6.37
N ASP A 29 1.83 -8.81 5.44
CA ASP A 29 3.18 -8.27 5.45
C ASP A 29 3.19 -6.88 4.82
N LEU A 30 4.35 -6.22 4.92
CA LEU A 30 4.65 -4.98 4.23
C LEU A 30 6.15 -4.95 3.92
N ALA A 31 6.49 -4.89 2.64
CA ALA A 31 7.85 -4.68 2.17
C ALA A 31 7.98 -3.26 1.62
N VAL A 32 8.92 -2.47 2.18
CA VAL A 32 9.18 -1.09 1.75
C VAL A 32 10.61 -0.98 1.26
N SER A 33 10.77 -0.62 -0.01
CA SER A 33 12.06 -0.41 -0.67
C SER A 33 12.20 1.03 -1.08
N ILE A 34 13.16 1.75 -0.47
CA ILE A 34 13.42 3.17 -0.72
C ILE A 34 14.81 3.31 -1.34
N HIS A 35 14.91 3.95 -2.51
CA HIS A 35 16.18 4.08 -3.24
C HIS A 35 16.89 5.42 -3.02
N ARG A 36 16.23 6.38 -2.36
CA ARG A 36 16.82 7.66 -1.93
C ARG A 36 16.13 8.21 -0.68
N THR A 37 16.82 9.06 0.09
CA THR A 37 16.21 9.71 1.26
C THR A 37 15.04 10.60 0.83
N PRO A 38 13.83 10.39 1.40
CA PRO A 38 12.68 11.25 1.13
C PRO A 38 12.86 12.64 1.74
N VAL A 39 12.38 13.67 1.05
CA VAL A 39 12.50 15.09 1.46
C VAL A 39 11.15 15.78 1.47
N GLY A 40 11.09 16.97 2.08
CA GLY A 40 9.86 17.74 2.19
C GLY A 40 8.92 17.24 3.28
N GLU A 41 7.74 17.84 3.32
CA GLU A 41 6.68 17.51 4.28
C GLU A 41 5.59 16.64 3.67
N TRP A 42 5.39 16.75 2.35
CA TRP A 42 4.34 16.01 1.64
C TRP A 42 4.86 14.71 1.04
N PHE A 43 4.12 13.64 1.27
CA PHE A 43 4.33 12.35 0.62
C PHE A 43 3.10 11.95 -0.18
N GLY A 44 3.35 11.35 -1.34
CA GLY A 44 2.33 10.83 -2.24
C GLY A 44 2.40 9.31 -2.37
N ILE A 45 1.29 8.72 -2.76
CA ILE A 45 1.17 7.30 -3.05
C ILE A 45 0.28 7.09 -4.26
N ASP A 46 0.69 6.22 -5.16
CA ASP A 46 -0.14 5.69 -6.24
C ASP A 46 -0.19 4.18 -6.07
N SER A 47 -1.38 3.60 -5.92
CA SER A 47 -1.56 2.22 -5.50
C SER A 47 -2.54 1.47 -6.40
N VAL A 48 -2.22 0.22 -6.68
CA VAL A 48 -3.09 -0.71 -7.41
C VAL A 48 -3.17 -2.02 -6.62
N SER A 49 -4.39 -2.48 -6.34
CA SER A 49 -4.63 -3.79 -5.74
C SER A 49 -5.14 -4.82 -6.76
N ARG A 50 -4.70 -6.07 -6.57
CA ARG A 50 -5.24 -7.24 -7.27
C ARG A 50 -5.72 -8.23 -6.24
N TRP A 51 -7.01 -8.52 -6.27
CA TRP A 51 -7.65 -9.48 -5.36
C TRP A 51 -8.11 -10.68 -6.18
N GLU A 52 -7.82 -11.86 -5.68
CA GLU A 52 -8.20 -13.12 -6.30
C GLU A 52 -9.41 -13.74 -5.59
N PRO A 53 -10.27 -14.50 -6.28
CA PRO A 53 -11.46 -15.13 -5.70
C PRO A 53 -11.17 -16.09 -4.53
N ASN A 54 -9.93 -16.54 -4.39
CA ASN A 54 -9.48 -17.42 -3.30
C ASN A 54 -9.17 -16.66 -1.99
N GLY A 55 -9.36 -15.34 -1.94
CA GLY A 55 -9.11 -14.52 -0.76
C GLY A 55 -7.66 -14.08 -0.59
N VAL A 56 -6.81 -14.24 -1.60
CA VAL A 56 -5.44 -13.71 -1.61
C VAL A 56 -5.37 -12.48 -2.51
N GLY A 57 -4.54 -11.52 -2.14
CA GLY A 57 -4.29 -10.37 -3.00
C GLY A 57 -2.92 -9.74 -2.78
N ILE A 58 -2.66 -8.72 -3.57
CA ILE A 58 -1.49 -7.86 -3.43
C ILE A 58 -1.90 -6.41 -3.61
N SER A 59 -1.29 -5.51 -2.83
CA SER A 59 -1.26 -4.07 -3.13
C SER A 59 0.15 -3.69 -3.55
N ASP A 60 0.26 -3.02 -4.69
CA ASP A 60 1.50 -2.47 -5.22
C ASP A 60 1.42 -0.94 -5.24
N SER A 61 2.33 -0.29 -4.53
CA SER A 61 2.28 1.14 -4.29
C SER A 61 3.59 1.83 -4.66
N LEU A 62 3.55 2.76 -5.60
CA LEU A 62 4.63 3.69 -5.88
C LEU A 62 4.55 4.85 -4.87
N LEU A 63 5.69 5.19 -4.27
CA LEU A 63 5.77 6.24 -3.25
C LEU A 63 6.52 7.46 -3.79
N PHE A 64 6.03 8.64 -3.42
CA PHE A 64 6.52 9.93 -3.88
C PHE A 64 6.83 10.87 -2.71
N ASP A 65 7.76 11.78 -2.95
CA ASP A 65 7.92 13.02 -2.19
C ASP A 65 7.81 14.22 -3.15
N GLU A 66 8.12 15.42 -2.65
CA GLU A 66 8.06 16.66 -3.43
C GLU A 66 9.01 16.70 -4.65
N GLN A 67 10.01 15.82 -4.71
CA GLN A 67 10.95 15.68 -5.82
C GLN A 67 10.64 14.46 -6.72
N GLY A 68 9.49 13.81 -6.52
CA GLY A 68 9.02 12.68 -7.31
C GLY A 68 9.21 11.34 -6.63
N ALA A 69 9.38 10.27 -7.42
CA ALA A 69 9.43 8.91 -6.88
C ALA A 69 10.64 8.69 -5.95
N VAL A 70 10.41 7.95 -4.87
CA VAL A 70 11.42 7.64 -3.83
C VAL A 70 11.56 6.15 -3.56
N GLY A 71 10.54 5.36 -3.91
CA GLY A 71 10.52 3.94 -3.60
C GLY A 71 9.15 3.32 -3.81
N ARG A 72 8.99 2.11 -3.28
CA ARG A 72 7.81 1.28 -3.51
C ARG A 72 7.44 0.52 -2.24
N ALA A 73 6.15 0.28 -2.06
CA ALA A 73 5.61 -0.59 -1.02
C ALA A 73 4.82 -1.73 -1.65
N ILE A 74 5.03 -2.94 -1.16
CA ILE A 74 4.26 -4.12 -1.54
C ILE A 74 3.63 -4.70 -0.28
N GLN A 75 2.36 -5.06 -0.37
CA GLN A 75 1.63 -5.72 0.72
C GLN A 75 0.97 -6.99 0.18
N THR A 76 1.22 -8.12 0.84
CA THR A 76 0.40 -9.33 0.67
C THR A 76 -0.90 -9.17 1.45
N LEU A 77 -2.02 -9.52 0.83
CA LEU A 77 -3.35 -9.31 1.36
C LEU A 77 -4.07 -10.63 1.61
N VAL A 78 -4.80 -10.70 2.72
CA VAL A 78 -5.84 -11.71 2.94
C VAL A 78 -7.20 -11.01 2.95
N ILE A 79 -8.09 -11.44 2.06
CA ILE A 79 -9.46 -10.98 1.91
C ILE A 79 -10.40 -12.07 2.40
N ARG A 80 -11.31 -11.71 3.30
CA ARG A 80 -12.27 -12.65 3.89
C ARG A 80 -13.60 -11.97 4.21
N PRO A 81 -14.72 -12.71 4.24
CA PRO A 81 -15.93 -12.24 4.88
C PRO A 81 -15.65 -11.82 6.33
N ARG A 82 -16.33 -10.79 6.79
CA ARG A 82 -16.19 -10.26 8.16
C ARG A 82 -16.95 -11.10 9.19
#